data_AF-A0A5K1GQI6-F1
#
_entry.id   AF-A0A5K1GQI6-F1
#
_cell.length_a   1.000
_cell.length_b   1.000
_cell.length_c   1.000
_cell.angle_alpha   90.00
_cell.angle_beta   90.00
_cell.angle_gamma   90.00
#
_symmetry.space_group_name_H-M   'P 1'
#
loop_
_entity.id
_entity.type
_entity.pdbx_description
1 polymer ?
#
loop_
_entity_poly.entity_id
_entity_poly.type
_entity_poly.pdbx_seq_one_letter_code
_entity_poly.pdbx_strand_id
1 'polypeptide(L)' 'ARPLLIKALEEGDFEELVDSRLENNYNVNEMSRLVACAAASVRHSARRRPRMTQ' A
#
# COMPACT_ATOMS: atom_id res chain seq x y z
N ALA A 1 -8.88 -2.94 5.66
CA ALA A 1 -7.96 -2.39 4.63
C ALA A 1 -6.81 -1.59 5.25
N ARG A 2 -7.04 -0.40 5.82
CA ARG A 2 -5.96 0.47 6.31
C ARG A 2 -5.04 -0.14 7.40
N PRO A 3 -5.55 -0.90 8.39
CA PRO A 3 -4.68 -1.55 9.39
C PRO A 3 -3.68 -2.50 8.76
N LEU A 4 -4.11 -3.30 7.77
CA LEU A 4 -3.26 -4.24 7.05
C LEU A 4 -2.19 -3.52 6.22
N LEU A 5 -2.57 -2.46 5.49
CA LEU A 5 -1.63 -1.68 4.68
C LEU A 5 -0.57 -0.96 5.53
N ILE A 6 -0.94 -0.46 6.72
CA ILE A 6 0.01 0.18 7.63
C ILE A 6 0.96 -0.85 8.22
N LYS A 7 0.42 -1.98 8.69
CA LYS A 7 1.22 -3.08 9.23
C LYS A 7 2.24 -3.58 8.22
N ALA A 8 1.83 -3.80 6.96
CA ALA A 8 2.73 -4.18 5.88
C ALA A 8 3.85 -3.16 5.63
N LEU A 9 3.56 -1.85 5.76
CA LEU A 9 4.58 -0.80 5.64
C LEU A 9 5.54 -0.75 6.83
N GLU A 10 5.07 -1.06 8.04
CA GLU A 10 5.88 -1.06 9.26
C GLU A 10 6.78 -2.31 9.34
N GLU A 11 6.25 -3.47 8.97
CA GLU A 11 6.97 -4.75 8.98
C GLU A 11 7.81 -4.93 7.70
N GLY A 12 7.50 -4.22 6.63
CA GLY A 12 8.14 -4.37 5.32
C GLY A 12 7.76 -5.67 4.61
N ASP A 13 6.74 -6.37 5.11
CA ASP A 13 6.22 -7.60 4.55
C ASP A 13 4.94 -7.31 3.75
N PHE A 14 4.96 -7.68 2.48
CA PHE A 14 3.87 -7.48 1.54
C PHE A 14 3.30 -8.80 1.00
N GLU A 15 3.75 -9.96 1.48
CA GLU A 15 3.33 -11.27 0.95
C GLU A 15 1.82 -11.48 1.02
N GLU A 16 1.18 -10.99 2.08
CA GLU A 16 -0.29 -11.08 2.25
C GLU A 16 -1.07 -10.12 1.33
N LEU A 17 -0.39 -9.14 0.74
CA LEU A 17 -0.95 -8.05 -0.08
C LEU A 17 -0.69 -8.20 -1.57
N VAL A 18 0.42 -8.85 -1.93
CA VAL A 18 0.88 -9.01 -3.30
C VAL A 18 0.16 -10.16 -3.99
N ASP A 19 -0.10 -10.01 -5.28
CA ASP A 19 -0.68 -11.08 -6.11
C ASP A 19 0.29 -12.27 -6.16
N SER A 20 -0.18 -13.47 -5.80
CA SER A 20 0.64 -14.68 -5.79
C SER A 20 1.24 -15.02 -7.15
N ARG A 21 0.64 -14.54 -8.24
CA ARG A 21 1.14 -14.70 -9.62
C ARG A 21 2.39 -13.88 -9.93
N LEU A 22 2.72 -12.90 -9.08
CA LEU A 22 4.00 -12.18 -9.18
C LEU A 22 5.15 -13.06 -8.72
N GLU A 23 4.93 -14.14 -7.95
CA GLU A 23 5.98 -15.08 -7.52
C GLU A 23 7.22 -14.37 -6.91
N ASN A 24 7.00 -13.36 -6.07
CA ASN A 24 8.05 -12.50 -5.50
C ASN A 24 8.90 -11.70 -6.51
N ASN A 25 8.46 -11.63 -7.77
CA ASN A 25 9.05 -10.80 -8.81
C ASN A 25 8.52 -9.35 -8.76
N TYR A 26 8.77 -8.66 -7.66
CA TYR A 26 8.47 -7.24 -7.51
C TYR A 26 9.55 -6.52 -6.71
N ASN A 27 9.70 -5.22 -6.96
CA ASN A 27 10.63 -4.40 -6.19
C ASN A 27 9.96 -3.95 -4.88
N VAL A 28 10.53 -4.35 -3.74
CA VAL A 28 10.04 -4.00 -2.40
C VAL A 28 9.93 -2.47 -2.20
N ASN A 29 10.84 -1.69 -2.79
CA ASN A 29 10.81 -0.22 -2.70
C ASN A 29 9.67 0.40 -3.52
N GLU A 30 9.30 -0.22 -4.63
CA GLU A 30 8.15 0.23 -5.43
C GLU A 30 6.84 -0.19 -4.76
N MET A 31 6.81 -1.40 -4.20
CA MET A 31 5.66 -1.91 -3.47
C MET A 31 5.35 -1.07 -2.24
N SER A 32 6.36 -0.69 -1.45
CA SER A 32 6.16 0.18 -0.29
C SER A 32 5.57 1.54 -0.68
N ARG A 33 6.04 2.15 -1.78
CA ARG A 33 5.46 3.40 -2.31
C ARG A 33 4.02 3.22 -2.76
N LEU A 34 3.72 2.15 -3.50
CA LEU A 34 2.38 1.86 -3.99
C LEU A 34 1.39 1.62 -2.83
N VAL A 35 1.79 0.83 -1.83
CA VAL A 35 1.01 0.55 -0.62
C VAL A 35 0.77 1.83 0.19
N ALA A 36 1.77 2.71 0.32
CA ALA A 36 1.62 4.01 0.98
C ALA A 36 0.59 4.90 0.27
N CYS A 37 0.66 4.98 -1.07
CA CYS A 37 -0.31 5.71 -1.88
C CYS A 37 -1.73 5.13 -1.73
N ALA A 38 -1.88 3.81 -1.75
CA ALA A 38 -3.15 3.13 -1.52
C ALA A 38 -3.71 3.43 -0.11
N ALA A 39 -2.87 3.32 0.93
CA ALA A 39 -3.24 3.59 2.32
C ALA A 39 -3.70 5.04 2.56
N ALA A 40 -3.12 6.00 1.84
CA ALA A 40 -3.55 7.39 1.85
C ALA A 40 -4.90 7.58 1.13
N SER A 41 -5.10 6.91 0.01
CA SER A 41 -6.28 7.01 -0.84
C SER A 41 -7.54 6.38 -0.22
N VAL A 42 -7.39 5.34 0.60
CA VAL A 42 -8.53 4.64 1.25
C VAL A 42 -8.91 5.22 2.63
N ARG A 43 -8.41 6.40 3.00
CA ARG A 43 -8.74 7.04 4.29
C ARG A 43 -10.26 7.23 4.44
N HIS A 44 -10.79 7.01 5.64
CA HIS A 44 -12.23 7.15 5.90
C HIS A 44 -12.75 8.56 5.52
N SER A 45 -12.08 9.60 6.00
CA SER A 45 -12.42 10.98 5.66
C SER A 45 -11.97 11.32 4.24
N ALA A 46 -12.93 11.66 3.37
CA ALA A 46 -12.66 12.09 2.00
C ALA A 46 -11.72 13.30 1.93
N ARG A 47 -11.84 14.26 2.86
CA ARG A 47 -10.96 15.45 2.94
C ARG A 47 -9.50 15.10 3.22
N ARG A 48 -9.21 13.93 3.78
CA ARG A 48 -7.85 13.47 4.09
C ARG A 48 -7.25 12.60 2.98
N ARG A 49 -8.02 12.26 1.93
CA ARG A 49 -7.51 11.53 0.77
C ARG A 49 -6.75 12.51 -0.13
N PRO A 50 -5.65 12.08 -0.75
CA PRO A 50 -4.95 12.89 -1.74
C PRO A 50 -5.85 13.13 -2.96
N ARG A 51 -5.65 14.26 -3.65
CA ARG A 51 -6.21 14.48 -4.99
C ARG A 51 -5.33 13.79 -6.01
N MET A 52 -5.91 13.40 -7.15
CA MET A 52 -5.16 12.79 -8.26
C MET A 52 -4.16 13.74 -8.94
N THR A 53 -4.18 15.02 -8.62
CA THR A 53 -3.19 16.02 -9.04
C THR A 53 -1.99 16.12 -8.10
N GLN A 54 -1.90 15.27 -7.07
CA GLN A 54 -0.67 15.14 -6.27
C GLN A 54 0.50 14.67 -7.12
#